data_AF-A0A1H4P6Z3-F1
#
_entry.id   AF-A0A1H4P6Z3-F1
#
_cell.length_a   1.000
_cell.length_b   1.000
_cell.length_c   1.000
_cell.angle_alpha   90.00
_cell.angle_beta   90.00
_cell.angle_gamma   90.00
#
_symmetry.space_group_name_H-M   'P 1'
#
loop_
_entity.id
_entity.type
_entity.pdbx_description
1 polymer ?
#
loop_
_entity_poly.entity_id
_entity_poly.type
_entity_poly.pdbx_seq_one_letter_code
_entity_poly.pdbx_strand_id
1 'polypeptide(L)'
;MKTYLCALVLGLLAVPTGMALAQGRPQGRPLSTAMTCAQAAGLVNARGAVVMSTGPYTYDRYVQHRGFCTTTETIKPDFIPTRDSPTCFIGYRCVEITRGGRRF
;
A
#
# COMPACT_ATOMS: atom_id res chain seq x y z
N MET A 1 39.02 -40.26 -38.53
CA MET A 1 39.73 -39.59 -39.64
C MET A 1 38.80 -39.73 -40.85
N LYS A 2 38.15 -38.73 -41.44
CA LYS A 2 38.41 -37.30 -41.61
C LYS A 2 37.04 -36.70 -41.99
N THR A 3 36.69 -35.58 -41.39
CA THR A 3 35.65 -34.60 -41.80
C THR A 3 35.74 -34.35 -43.32
N TYR A 4 34.69 -33.97 -44.07
CA TYR A 4 33.94 -32.72 -44.06
C TYR A 4 32.74 -32.86 -45.02
N LEU A 5 31.64 -32.15 -44.75
CA LEU A 5 30.95 -31.21 -45.66
C LEU A 5 29.53 -31.05 -45.11
N CYS A 6 29.31 -30.02 -44.30
CA CYS A 6 28.94 -28.68 -44.74
C CYS A 6 27.44 -28.57 -45.01
N ALA A 7 26.86 -27.69 -44.19
CA ALA A 7 25.61 -27.00 -44.41
C ALA A 7 24.36 -27.88 -44.37
N LEU A 8 23.55 -27.69 -43.32
CA LEU A 8 22.28 -27.00 -43.53
C LEU A 8 21.64 -26.61 -42.18
N VAL A 9 21.58 -25.29 -42.02
CA VAL A 9 20.57 -24.53 -41.28
C VAL A 9 20.65 -24.54 -39.76
N LEU A 10 21.47 -23.60 -39.27
CA LEU A 10 21.16 -22.79 -38.10
C LEU A 10 19.68 -22.35 -38.14
N GLY A 11 18.89 -22.84 -37.19
CA GLY A 11 17.57 -22.32 -36.85
C GLY A 11 17.47 -22.06 -35.35
N LEU A 12 18.42 -21.31 -34.80
CA LEU A 12 18.40 -20.90 -33.40
C LEU A 12 17.33 -19.79 -33.27
N LEU A 13 16.09 -20.19 -32.94
CA LEU A 13 15.04 -19.26 -32.52
C LEU A 13 15.45 -18.68 -31.16
N ALA A 14 16.22 -17.60 -31.18
CA ALA A 14 16.48 -16.78 -30.01
C ALA A 14 15.16 -16.11 -29.61
N VAL A 15 14.46 -16.69 -28.64
CA VAL A 15 13.34 -16.04 -27.95
C VAL A 15 13.96 -14.97 -27.04
N PRO A 16 13.76 -13.67 -27.29
CA PRO A 16 14.17 -12.67 -26.33
C PRO A 16 13.18 -12.78 -25.16
N THR A 17 13.57 -13.46 -24.09
CA THR A 17 12.92 -13.32 -22.79
C THR A 17 13.19 -11.90 -22.29
N GLY A 18 12.39 -10.95 -22.78
CA GLY A 18 12.40 -9.57 -22.31
C GLY A 18 11.99 -9.58 -20.84
N MET A 19 12.99 -9.49 -19.96
CA MET A 19 12.77 -9.22 -18.55
C MET A 19 12.15 -7.83 -18.44
N ALA A 20 10.82 -7.78 -18.29
CA ALA A 20 10.13 -6.57 -17.88
C ALA A 20 10.59 -6.23 -16.45
N LEU A 21 11.59 -5.37 -16.35
CA LEU A 21 11.96 -4.75 -15.09
C LEU A 21 10.81 -3.83 -14.69
N ALA A 22 9.85 -4.37 -13.94
CA ALA A 22 8.91 -3.56 -13.18
C ALA A 22 9.75 -2.72 -12.23
N GLN A 23 10.00 -1.47 -12.59
CA GLN A 23 10.67 -0.49 -11.74
C GLN A 23 9.75 -0.29 -10.54
N GLY A 24 9.98 -1.06 -9.48
CA GLY A 24 9.43 -0.80 -8.17
C GLY A 24 9.97 0.56 -7.74
N ARG A 25 9.25 1.63 -8.07
CA ARG A 25 9.45 2.92 -7.40
C ARG A 25 9.46 2.60 -5.91
N PRO A 26 10.42 3.13 -5.12
CA PRO A 26 10.30 3.08 -3.68
C PRO A 26 8.91 3.63 -3.38
N GLN A 27 8.00 2.75 -2.96
CA GLN A 27 6.62 3.13 -2.71
C GLN A 27 6.70 3.91 -1.40
N GLY A 28 7.02 5.19 -1.52
CA GLY A 28 6.92 6.13 -0.43
C GLY A 28 5.57 5.92 0.24
N ARG A 29 5.54 6.05 1.55
CA ARG A 29 4.33 5.85 2.35
C ARG A 29 3.13 6.52 1.66
N PRO A 30 2.03 5.79 1.38
CA PRO A 30 0.88 6.34 0.67
C PRO A 30 0.47 7.69 1.25
N LEU A 31 0.27 8.69 0.39
CA LEU A 31 -0.10 10.04 0.79
C LEU A 31 -1.58 10.26 0.49
N SER A 32 -2.37 10.52 1.53
CA SER A 32 -3.82 10.74 1.44
C SER A 32 -4.19 11.90 0.50
N THR A 33 -3.44 13.00 0.52
CA THR A 33 -3.67 14.16 -0.35
C THR A 33 -3.35 13.91 -1.84
N ALA A 34 -2.71 12.77 -2.16
CA ALA A 34 -2.51 12.33 -3.54
C ALA A 34 -3.64 11.38 -4.04
N MET A 35 -4.57 10.98 -3.17
CA MET A 35 -5.67 10.06 -3.45
C MET A 35 -7.02 10.77 -3.30
N THR A 36 -8.05 10.25 -3.96
CA THR A 36 -9.43 10.60 -3.60
C THR A 36 -9.84 9.96 -2.27
N CYS A 37 -10.88 10.48 -1.64
CA CYS A 37 -11.44 9.92 -0.41
C CYS A 37 -11.77 8.43 -0.56
N ALA A 38 -12.42 8.06 -1.67
CA ALA A 38 -12.75 6.67 -1.98
C ALA A 38 -11.49 5.80 -2.19
N GLN A 39 -10.43 6.32 -2.82
CA GLN A 39 -9.17 5.60 -2.99
C GLN A 39 -8.45 5.37 -1.66
N ALA A 40 -8.39 6.39 -0.80
CA ALA A 40 -7.76 6.29 0.51
C ALA A 40 -8.50 5.31 1.43
N ALA A 41 -9.83 5.41 1.51
CA ALA A 41 -10.66 4.47 2.26
C ALA A 41 -10.60 3.06 1.67
N GLY A 42 -10.63 2.94 0.34
CA GLY A 42 -10.48 1.67 -0.37
C GLY A 42 -9.15 0.99 -0.08
N LEU A 43 -8.07 1.76 0.04
CA LEU A 43 -6.75 1.25 0.39
C LEU A 43 -6.72 0.63 1.79
N VAL A 44 -7.33 1.29 2.78
CA VAL A 44 -7.45 0.76 4.16
C VAL A 44 -8.31 -0.50 4.16
N ASN A 45 -9.44 -0.49 3.45
CA ASN A 45 -10.34 -1.65 3.36
C ASN A 45 -9.66 -2.87 2.69
N ALA A 46 -8.88 -2.65 1.63
CA ALA A 46 -8.22 -3.73 0.91
C ALA A 46 -7.06 -4.36 1.69
N ARG A 47 -6.34 -3.56 2.49
CA ARG A 47 -5.15 -4.02 3.22
C ARG A 47 -5.40 -4.32 4.69
N GLY A 48 -6.55 -3.93 5.23
CA GLY A 48 -6.90 -4.08 6.64
C GLY A 48 -6.21 -3.09 7.56
N ALA A 49 -4.88 -2.90 7.42
CA ALA A 49 -4.10 -1.90 8.15
C ALA A 49 -3.08 -1.21 7.24
N VAL A 50 -3.00 0.12 7.28
CA VAL A 50 -2.13 0.92 6.42
C VAL A 50 -1.51 2.06 7.22
N VAL A 51 -0.19 2.23 7.12
CA VAL A 51 0.46 3.47 7.54
C VAL A 51 0.38 4.46 6.39
N MET A 52 -0.30 5.59 6.59
CA MET A 52 -0.57 6.58 5.54
C MET A 52 -0.13 7.97 5.99
N SER A 53 0.53 8.71 5.10
CA SER A 53 0.87 10.12 5.32
C SER A 53 -0.36 11.01 5.14
N THR A 54 -0.46 12.04 5.97
CA THR A 54 -1.41 13.16 5.82
C THR A 54 -0.73 14.48 5.48
N GLY A 55 0.61 14.48 5.48
CA GLY A 55 1.44 15.62 5.14
C GLY A 55 2.91 15.21 4.99
N PRO A 56 3.83 16.18 4.84
CA PRO A 56 5.25 15.90 4.66
C PRO A 56 5.89 15.13 5.83
N TYR A 57 5.40 15.39 7.06
CA TYR A 57 5.93 14.80 8.29
C TYR A 57 4.87 14.11 9.15
N THR A 58 3.59 14.23 8.79
CA THR A 58 2.48 13.64 9.56
C THR A 58 2.01 12.35 8.91
N TYR A 59 1.79 11.35 9.74
CA TYR A 59 1.27 10.05 9.34
C TYR A 59 0.69 9.32 10.55
N ASP A 60 -0.23 8.42 10.27
CA ASP A 60 -0.80 7.52 11.26
C ASP A 60 -0.99 6.13 10.67
N ARG A 61 -1.28 5.16 11.55
CA ARG A 61 -1.75 3.83 11.14
C ARG A 61 -3.27 3.80 11.18
N TYR A 62 -3.86 3.55 10.03
CA TYR A 62 -5.30 3.42 9.83
C TYR A 62 -5.67 1.94 9.68
N VAL A 63 -6.75 1.53 10.31
CA VAL A 63 -7.26 0.16 10.30
C VAL A 63 -8.71 0.11 9.87
N GLN A 64 -9.09 -1.02 9.28
CA GLN A 64 -10.46 -1.27 8.84
C GLN A 64 -11.42 -1.51 10.02
N HIS A 65 -10.99 -2.28 11.04
CA HIS A 65 -11.81 -2.60 12.20
C HIS A 65 -10.97 -2.97 13.43
N ARG A 66 -11.62 -3.15 14.58
CA ARG A 66 -10.98 -3.44 15.88
C ARG A 66 -10.05 -4.66 15.89
N GLY A 67 -10.25 -5.63 14.99
CA GLY A 67 -9.42 -6.83 14.91
C GLY A 67 -7.95 -6.56 14.57
N PHE A 68 -7.64 -5.37 14.05
CA PHE A 68 -6.28 -4.91 13.77
C PHE A 68 -5.66 -4.07 14.91
N CYS A 69 -6.36 -3.94 16.03
CA CYS A 69 -5.86 -3.30 17.25
C CYS A 69 -5.42 -4.36 18.26
N THR A 70 -4.56 -3.98 19.20
CA THR A 70 -4.17 -4.87 20.28
C THR A 70 -5.32 -5.08 21.26
N THR A 71 -5.22 -6.07 22.14
CA THR A 71 -6.27 -6.40 23.11
C THR A 71 -6.58 -5.26 24.08
N THR A 72 -5.60 -4.38 24.36
CA THR A 72 -5.75 -3.22 25.25
C THR A 72 -6.22 -1.95 24.53
N GLU A 73 -6.39 -2.01 23.21
CA GLU A 73 -6.81 -0.89 22.39
C GLU A 73 -8.29 -1.01 21.96
N THR A 74 -8.85 0.15 21.62
CA THR A 74 -10.12 0.27 20.90
C THR A 74 -9.92 1.09 19.62
N ILE A 75 -10.95 1.17 18.78
CA ILE A 75 -10.94 1.95 17.55
C ILE A 75 -11.51 3.35 17.76
N LYS A 76 -10.85 4.36 17.20
CA LYS A 76 -11.34 5.75 17.07
C LYS A 76 -11.53 6.06 15.59
N PRO A 77 -12.72 6.50 15.13
CA PRO A 77 -12.90 6.99 13.78
C PRO A 77 -11.93 8.13 13.47
N ASP A 78 -11.34 8.14 12.28
CA ASP A 78 -10.43 9.22 11.88
C ASP A 78 -10.80 9.81 10.52
N PHE A 79 -10.66 11.14 10.44
CA PHE A 79 -11.06 11.95 9.31
C PHE A 79 -9.89 12.80 8.85
N ILE A 80 -9.45 12.59 7.61
CA ILE A 80 -8.22 13.20 7.10
C ILE A 80 -8.48 13.96 5.80
N PRO A 81 -7.64 14.94 5.46
CA PRO A 81 -7.68 15.57 4.15
C PRO A 81 -7.25 14.59 3.06
N THR A 82 -7.96 14.65 1.94
CA THR A 82 -7.68 13.93 0.69
C THR A 82 -7.74 14.93 -0.46
N ARG A 83 -7.45 14.50 -1.69
CA ARG A 83 -7.40 15.41 -2.85
C ARG A 83 -8.74 16.10 -3.12
N ASP A 84 -9.85 15.43 -2.85
CA ASP A 84 -11.21 15.82 -3.19
C ASP A 84 -12.10 16.14 -1.98
N SER A 85 -11.68 15.76 -0.76
CA SER A 85 -12.40 16.10 0.48
C SER A 85 -11.43 16.51 1.59
N PRO A 86 -11.64 17.68 2.23
CA PRO A 86 -10.83 18.10 3.38
C PRO A 86 -11.12 17.29 4.65
N THR A 87 -12.23 16.54 4.69
CA THR A 87 -12.65 15.76 5.85
C THR A 87 -13.23 14.43 5.36
N CYS A 88 -12.33 13.48 5.08
CA CYS A 88 -12.68 12.16 4.58
C CYS A 88 -12.54 11.09 5.66
N PHE A 89 -13.59 10.31 5.90
CA PHE A 89 -13.49 9.09 6.71
C PHE A 89 -12.78 8.00 5.93
N ILE A 90 -11.64 7.52 6.43
CA ILE A 90 -10.88 6.44 5.77
C ILE A 90 -10.78 5.16 6.60
N GLY A 91 -11.26 5.18 7.84
CA GLY A 91 -11.16 4.06 8.78
C GLY A 91 -10.91 4.55 10.20
N TYR A 92 -10.21 3.72 10.98
CA TYR A 92 -10.00 3.95 12.40
C TYR A 92 -8.53 4.01 12.75
N ARG A 93 -8.20 4.69 13.85
CA ARG A 93 -6.92 4.49 14.55
C ARG A 93 -7.14 3.64 15.79
N CYS A 94 -6.14 2.84 16.14
CA CYS A 94 -6.14 2.16 17.42
C CYS A 94 -5.70 3.14 18.51
N VAL A 95 -6.42 3.15 19.62
CA VAL A 95 -6.16 4.02 20.77
C VAL A 95 -6.24 3.21 22.05
N GLU A 96 -5.33 3.47 22.98
CA GLU A 96 -5.28 2.79 24.28
C GLU A 96 -6.55 3.02 25.09
N ILE A 97 -7.06 1.95 25.69
CA ILE A 97 -8.15 2.02 26.66
C ILE A 97 -7.52 2.39 28.00
N THR A 98 -7.26 3.68 28.23
CA THR A 98 -6.72 4.10 29.53
C THR A 98 -7.71 3.72 30.64
N ARG A 99 -7.20 3.15 31.76
CA ARG A 99 -7.95 2.73 32.97
C ARG A 99 -8.74 3.84 33.70
N GLY A 100 -8.87 5.03 33.10
CA GLY A 100 -9.47 6.23 33.72
C GLY A 100 -10.41 7.02 32.81
N GLY A 101 -11.02 6.36 31.82
CA GLY A 101 -12.09 6.96 31.02
C GLY A 101 -11.58 7.85 29.88
N ARG A 102 -12.00 7.49 28.66
CA ARG A 102 -11.94 8.23 27.38
C ARG A 102 -11.47 9.69 27.55
N ARG A 103 -10.16 9.94 27.41
CA ARG A 103 -9.67 11.29 27.17
C ARG A 103 -9.59 11.51 25.66
N PHE A 104 -10.60 12.21 25.16
CA PHE A 104 -10.62 12.83 23.84
C PHE A 104 -10.35 14.31 23.99
#